data_AF-A0A537S6Y0-F1
#
_entry.id   AF-A0A537S6Y0-F1
#
_cell.length_a   1.000
_cell.length_b   1.000
_cell.length_c   1.000
_cell.angle_alpha   90.00
_cell.angle_beta   90.00
_cell.angle_gamma   90.00
#
_symmetry.space_group_name_H-M   'P 1'
#
loop_
_entity.id
_entity.type
_entity.pdbx_description
1 polymer ?
#
loop_
_entity_poly.entity_id
_entity_poly.type
_entity_poly.pdbx_seq_one_letter_code
_entity_poly.pdbx_strand_id
1 'polypeptide(L)'
;MTKSLVVLSLASALVAASTAASAQTANCNWYADTALKQQQRNEQGKCGFSGPEWSMSRQTHLTWCATQNPDRWKAEAQKREQLLAGCKR
;
A
#
# COMPACT_ATOMS: atom_id res chain seq x y z
N MET A 1 -14.26 35.50 54.06
CA MET A 1 -13.56 34.26 54.44
C MET A 1 -14.08 33.12 53.60
N THR A 2 -13.18 32.41 52.88
CA THR A 2 -13.24 30.98 52.43
C THR A 2 -14.49 30.46 51.68
N LYS A 3 -14.43 29.68 50.60
CA LYS A 3 -13.38 28.96 49.84
C LYS A 3 -14.00 28.55 48.50
N SER A 4 -13.25 28.63 47.40
CA SER A 4 -13.59 28.04 46.10
C SER A 4 -13.84 26.54 46.20
N LEU A 5 -14.76 26.01 45.41
CA LEU A 5 -14.74 24.61 44.99
C LEU A 5 -14.91 24.52 43.47
N VAL A 6 -13.96 23.80 42.89
CA VAL A 6 -13.63 23.69 41.47
C VAL A 6 -14.58 22.71 40.77
N VAL A 7 -14.94 23.07 39.54
CA VAL A 7 -15.74 22.32 38.58
C VAL A 7 -14.98 21.07 38.12
N LEU A 8 -15.59 19.87 38.17
CA LEU A 8 -15.07 18.70 37.45
C LEU A 8 -16.18 18.09 36.57
N SER A 9 -16.27 18.58 35.33
CA SER A 9 -17.03 17.95 34.26
C SER A 9 -16.20 16.79 33.70
N LEU A 10 -16.66 15.54 33.86
CA LEU A 10 -16.09 14.36 33.23
C LEU A 10 -16.43 14.36 31.73
N ALA A 11 -15.61 15.02 30.91
CA ALA A 11 -15.68 14.88 29.46
C ALA A 11 -15.00 13.57 29.06
N SER A 12 -15.80 12.55 28.70
CA SER A 12 -15.32 11.30 28.11
C SER A 12 -14.69 11.56 26.75
N ALA A 13 -13.36 11.50 26.68
CA ALA A 13 -12.64 11.53 25.41
C ALA A 13 -12.83 10.18 24.67
N LEU A 14 -13.68 10.17 23.65
CA LEU A 14 -13.70 9.09 22.66
C LEU A 14 -12.37 9.14 21.88
N VAL A 15 -11.47 8.22 22.16
CA VAL A 15 -10.29 7.98 21.33
C VAL A 15 -10.79 7.36 20.02
N ALA A 16 -10.96 8.18 18.99
CA ALA A 16 -11.19 7.71 17.63
C ALA A 16 -9.91 7.01 17.13
N ALA A 17 -9.86 5.68 17.26
CA ALA A 17 -8.78 4.87 16.70
C ALA A 17 -8.79 5.04 15.17
N SER A 18 -7.71 5.62 14.63
CA SER A 18 -7.52 5.88 13.21
C SER A 18 -7.43 4.57 12.41
N THR A 19 -8.49 4.23 11.67
CA THR A 19 -8.60 3.05 10.79
C THR A 19 -7.71 3.12 9.54
N ALA A 20 -6.99 4.23 9.33
CA ALA A 20 -6.16 4.46 8.16
C ALA A 20 -4.95 3.50 8.06
N ALA A 21 -4.33 3.14 9.19
CA ALA A 21 -3.13 2.30 9.20
C ALA A 21 -3.39 0.84 8.78
N SER A 22 -4.53 0.28 9.17
CA SER A 22 -4.92 -1.09 8.81
C SER A 22 -5.35 -1.19 7.34
N ALA A 23 -6.11 -0.21 6.85
CA ALA A 23 -6.53 -0.14 5.45
C ALA A 23 -5.32 -0.01 4.50
N GLN A 24 -4.34 0.85 4.82
CA GLN A 24 -3.12 0.98 4.01
C GLN A 24 -2.32 -0.33 3.95
N THR A 25 -2.24 -1.06 5.06
CA THR A 25 -1.54 -2.36 5.13
C THR A 25 -2.22 -3.42 4.26
N ALA A 26 -3.55 -3.54 4.32
CA ALA A 26 -4.31 -4.46 3.48
C ALA A 26 -4.13 -4.15 1.98
N ASN A 27 -4.15 -2.87 1.62
CA ASN A 27 -3.97 -2.41 0.24
C ASN A 27 -2.54 -2.71 -0.28
N CYS A 28 -1.52 -2.56 0.56
CA CYS A 28 -0.15 -2.88 0.16
C CYS A 28 0.12 -4.37 0.00
N ASN A 29 -0.59 -5.24 0.73
CA ASN A 29 -0.54 -6.68 0.49
C ASN A 29 -1.06 -7.02 -0.91
N TRP A 30 -2.23 -6.46 -1.29
CA TRP A 30 -2.77 -6.65 -2.64
C TRP A 30 -1.81 -6.17 -3.72
N TYR A 31 -1.22 -4.99 -3.54
CA TYR A 31 -0.25 -4.45 -4.49
C TYR A 31 0.97 -5.38 -4.63
N ALA A 32 1.55 -5.82 -3.51
CA ALA A 32 2.73 -6.68 -3.53
C ALA A 32 2.46 -8.04 -4.21
N ASP A 33 1.32 -8.68 -3.91
CA ASP A 33 0.94 -9.95 -4.52
C ASP A 33 0.67 -9.79 -6.02
N THR A 34 0.08 -8.66 -6.43
CA THR A 34 -0.15 -8.32 -7.83
C THR A 34 1.17 -8.10 -8.58
N ALA A 35 2.11 -7.37 -7.98
CA ALA A 35 3.43 -7.12 -8.56
C ALA A 35 4.23 -8.42 -8.77
N LEU A 36 4.17 -9.35 -7.81
CA LEU A 36 4.80 -10.68 -7.95
C LEU A 36 4.20 -11.48 -9.11
N LYS A 37 2.87 -11.54 -9.22
CA LYS A 37 2.21 -12.23 -10.34
C LYS A 37 2.57 -11.60 -11.69
N GLN A 38 2.66 -10.28 -11.73
CA GLN A 38 3.09 -9.53 -12.91
C GLN A 38 4.54 -9.86 -13.29
N GLN A 39 5.47 -9.90 -12.34
CA GLN A 39 6.84 -10.29 -12.60
C GLN A 39 6.96 -11.75 -13.04
N GLN A 40 6.18 -12.65 -12.44
CA GLN A 40 6.16 -14.04 -12.86
C GLN A 40 5.72 -14.19 -14.33
N ARG A 41 4.73 -13.40 -14.77
CA ARG A 41 4.31 -13.35 -16.19
C ARG A 41 5.37 -12.72 -17.08
N ASN A 42 6.06 -11.68 -16.63
CA ASN A 42 7.20 -11.08 -17.35
C ASN A 42 8.28 -12.13 -17.64
N GLU A 43 8.67 -12.91 -16.62
CA GLU A 43 9.68 -13.97 -16.75
C GLU A 43 9.20 -15.13 -17.64
N GLN A 44 7.99 -15.63 -17.42
CA GLN A 44 7.41 -16.73 -18.21
C GLN A 44 7.21 -16.34 -19.68
N GLY A 45 6.78 -15.10 -19.91
CA GLY A 45 6.59 -14.52 -21.24
C GLY A 45 7.89 -14.08 -21.91
N LYS A 46 9.03 -14.13 -21.19
CA LYS A 46 10.33 -13.61 -21.66
C LYS A 46 10.23 -12.16 -22.16
N CYS A 47 9.41 -11.34 -21.51
CA CYS A 47 9.14 -9.96 -21.95
C CYS A 47 10.33 -9.01 -21.73
N GLY A 48 11.27 -9.39 -20.86
CA GLY A 48 12.53 -8.66 -20.67
C GLY A 48 12.42 -7.39 -19.84
N PHE A 49 11.28 -7.13 -19.20
CA PHE A 49 11.15 -6.00 -18.30
C PHE A 49 12.02 -6.22 -17.05
N SER A 50 12.63 -5.16 -16.53
CA SER A 50 13.58 -5.23 -15.43
C SER A 50 13.54 -3.95 -14.60
N GLY A 51 14.14 -3.97 -13.42
CA GLY A 51 14.12 -2.85 -12.47
C GLY A 51 13.42 -3.20 -11.15
N PRO A 52 13.44 -2.30 -10.16
CA PRO A 52 12.83 -2.53 -8.84
C PRO A 52 11.32 -2.85 -8.91
N GLU A 53 10.61 -2.28 -9.87
CA GLU A 53 9.18 -2.51 -10.12
C GLU A 53 8.87 -3.92 -10.63
N TRP A 54 9.89 -4.63 -11.11
CA TRP A 54 9.89 -6.01 -11.59
C TRP A 54 10.65 -6.94 -10.63
N SER A 55 10.82 -6.56 -9.36
CA SER A 55 11.47 -7.41 -8.36
C SER A 55 10.59 -8.62 -7.99
N MET A 56 11.20 -9.80 -7.82
CA MET A 56 10.57 -10.97 -7.21
C MET A 56 10.52 -10.90 -5.67
N SER A 57 10.97 -9.81 -5.05
CA SER A 57 10.90 -9.60 -3.62
C SER A 57 9.56 -8.98 -3.22
N ARG A 58 8.72 -9.74 -2.50
CA ARG A 58 7.48 -9.22 -1.91
C ARG A 58 7.75 -8.01 -1.01
N GLN A 59 8.82 -8.08 -0.22
CA GLN A 59 9.19 -7.04 0.74
C GLN A 59 9.52 -5.72 0.03
N THR A 60 10.17 -5.77 -1.14
CA THR A 60 10.44 -4.58 -1.95
C THR A 60 9.15 -3.85 -2.32
N HIS A 61 8.12 -4.60 -2.75
CA HIS A 61 6.83 -4.02 -3.12
C HIS A 61 6.06 -3.47 -1.91
N LEU A 62 6.11 -4.16 -0.76
CA LEU A 62 5.50 -3.68 0.48
C LEU A 62 6.15 -2.37 0.95
N THR A 63 7.48 -2.35 1.01
CA THR A 63 8.24 -1.17 1.44
C THR A 63 7.96 0.01 0.51
N TRP A 64 7.94 -0.20 -0.80
CA TRP A 64 7.60 0.86 -1.73
C TRP A 64 6.16 1.34 -1.54
N CYS A 65 5.17 0.44 -1.51
CA CYS A 65 3.76 0.81 -1.34
C CYS A 65 3.49 1.61 -0.06
N ALA A 66 4.16 1.27 1.04
CA ALA A 66 4.00 1.98 2.31
C ALA A 66 4.41 3.47 2.23
N THR A 67 5.24 3.84 1.25
CA THR A 67 5.66 5.24 1.01
C THR A 67 4.79 5.99 0.00
N GLN A 68 3.83 5.31 -0.63
CA GLN A 68 3.07 5.85 -1.76
C GLN A 68 1.58 6.06 -1.43
N ASN A 69 0.99 7.07 -2.06
CA ASN A 69 -0.47 7.23 -2.08
C ASN A 69 -1.11 6.08 -2.90
N PRO A 70 -2.30 5.57 -2.48
CA PRO A 70 -3.15 4.67 -3.27
C PRO A 70 -3.12 4.83 -4.78
N ASP A 71 -3.25 6.06 -5.28
CA ASP A 71 -3.33 6.31 -6.72
C ASP A 71 -2.02 5.98 -7.43
N ARG A 72 -0.88 6.13 -6.76
CA ARG A 72 0.45 5.86 -7.33
C ARG A 72 0.69 4.36 -7.50
N TRP A 73 0.42 3.56 -6.47
CA TRP A 73 0.64 2.11 -6.58
C TRP A 73 -0.41 1.43 -7.47
N LYS A 74 -1.63 1.97 -7.56
CA LYS A 74 -2.65 1.53 -8.55
C LYS A 74 -2.17 1.81 -9.98
N ALA A 75 -1.70 3.03 -10.24
CA ALA A 75 -1.20 3.40 -11.55
C ALA A 75 -0.01 2.54 -11.98
N GLU A 76 0.91 2.23 -11.06
CA GLU A 76 2.05 1.36 -11.37
C GLU A 76 1.61 -0.08 -11.68
N ALA A 77 0.67 -0.63 -10.90
CA ALA A 77 0.11 -1.96 -11.20
C ALA A 77 -0.58 -1.99 -12.57
N GLN A 78 -1.34 -0.95 -12.93
CA GLN A 78 -2.00 -0.84 -14.22
C GLN A 78 -1.00 -0.68 -15.38
N LYS A 79 0.04 0.14 -15.20
CA LYS A 79 1.13 0.31 -16.17
C LYS A 79 1.82 -1.02 -16.47
N ARG A 80 2.17 -1.80 -15.44
CA ARG A 80 2.76 -3.14 -15.63
C ARG A 80 1.80 -4.09 -16.34
N GLU A 81 0.50 -4.00 -16.09
CA GLU A 81 -0.50 -4.79 -16.83
C GLU A 81 -0.49 -4.45 -18.32
N GLN A 82 -0.45 -3.15 -18.67
CA GLN A 82 -0.40 -2.71 -20.06
C GLN A 82 0.89 -3.15 -20.77
N LEU A 83 2.03 -3.08 -20.08
CA LEU A 83 3.31 -3.59 -20.59
C LEU A 83 3.24 -5.09 -20.88
N LEU A 84 2.67 -5.88 -19.96
CA LEU A 84 2.51 -7.32 -20.13
C LEU A 84 1.49 -7.67 -21.23
N ALA A 85 0.41 -6.92 -21.35
CA ALA A 85 -0.57 -7.11 -22.43
C ALA A 85 0.05 -6.85 -23.82
N GLY A 86 1.01 -5.92 -23.90
CA GLY A 86 1.77 -5.64 -25.12
C GLY A 86 2.88 -6.66 -25.42
N CYS A 87 3.25 -7.51 -24.46
CA CYS A 87 4.25 -8.54 -24.64
C CYS A 87 3.68 -9.70 -25.48
N LYS A 88 4.17 -9.82 -26.72
CA LYS A 88 3.87 -10.95 -27.62
C LYS A 88 5.07 -11.89 -27.59
N ARG A 89 4.83 -13.12 -27.15
CA ARG A 89 5.85 -14.18 -27.09
C ARG A 89 6.19 -14.70 -28.49
#